data_AF-A0AA88NMC8-F1
#
_entry.id   AF-A0AA88NMC8-F1
#
_cell.length_a   1.000
_cell.length_b   1.000
_cell.length_c   1.000
_cell.angle_alpha   90.00
_cell.angle_beta   90.00
_cell.angle_gamma   90.00
#
_symmetry.space_group_name_H-M   'P 1'
#
loop_
_entity.id
_entity.type
_entity.pdbx_description
1 polymer ?
#
loop_
_entity_poly.entity_id
_entity_poly.type
_entity_poly.pdbx_seq_one_letter_code
_entity_poly.pdbx_strand_id
1 'polypeptide(L)'
;MHSHLNNMTTFTTCDGSKEQCGSQRWEILILHLSQAEMAAPNSAERKACWDARDQLWKCLDDNNDQVKSCQRFMNEFETKCPAQWVKYFNKRRDFLKYKEKIQTEGFRPG
;
A
#
# COMPACT_ATOMS: atom_id res chain seq x y z
N MET A 1 -12.30 44.16 35.43
CA MET A 1 -11.31 44.50 34.39
C MET A 1 -10.56 43.23 34.02
N HIS A 2 -10.71 42.82 32.76
CA HIS A 2 -9.88 41.93 31.93
C HIS A 2 -8.95 40.92 32.63
N SER A 3 -9.17 39.61 32.52
CA SER A 3 -8.90 38.74 31.35
C SER A 3 -7.45 38.23 31.29
N HIS A 4 -7.34 36.94 30.91
CA HIS A 4 -6.21 36.26 30.24
C HIS A 4 -5.18 35.45 31.06
N LEU A 5 -5.26 34.12 30.82
CA LEU A 5 -4.19 33.21 30.35
C LEU A 5 -3.66 32.09 31.28
N ASN A 6 -3.93 30.86 30.81
CA ASN A 6 -3.04 29.70 30.70
C ASN A 6 -3.02 28.64 31.81
N ASN A 7 -3.98 27.73 31.67
CA ASN A 7 -3.84 26.26 31.65
C ASN A 7 -2.58 25.69 32.34
N MET A 8 -2.74 25.44 33.63
CA MET A 8 -1.92 24.54 34.42
C MET A 8 -2.15 23.10 33.93
N THR A 9 -1.11 22.38 33.51
CA THR A 9 -0.77 21.09 34.12
C THR A 9 0.68 20.76 33.75
N THR A 10 1.47 20.73 34.81
CA THR A 10 2.90 20.45 34.89
C THR A 10 3.22 18.98 34.57
N PHE A 11 4.22 18.79 33.70
CA PHE A 11 5.33 17.83 33.79
C PHE A 11 5.11 16.53 34.59
N THR A 12 5.04 15.39 33.90
CA THR A 12 5.37 14.08 34.47
C THR A 12 6.67 13.60 33.84
N THR A 13 7.71 13.50 34.67
CA THR A 13 9.04 12.98 34.37
C THR A 13 9.00 11.53 33.89
N CYS A 14 9.73 11.21 32.81
CA CYS A 14 10.13 9.84 32.49
C CYS A 14 11.49 9.57 33.17
N ASP A 15 11.49 8.87 34.30
CA ASP A 15 12.71 8.32 34.92
C ASP A 15 12.78 6.82 34.62
N GLY A 16 13.97 6.38 34.21
CA GLY A 16 14.20 5.05 33.66
C GLY A 16 14.28 3.97 34.73
N SER A 17 13.34 3.03 34.71
CA SER A 17 13.60 1.61 35.01
C SER A 17 12.33 0.79 34.79
N LYS A 18 12.43 -0.14 33.83
CA LYS A 18 11.50 -1.24 33.53
C LYS A 18 10.19 -0.85 32.86
N GLU A 19 10.18 -1.11 31.56
CA GLU A 19 9.07 -1.64 30.76
C GLU A 19 7.79 -1.91 31.56
N GLN A 20 6.73 -1.14 31.30
CA GLN A 20 5.34 -1.61 31.10
C GLN A 20 4.36 -0.42 31.17
N CYS A 21 4.02 0.16 30.03
CA CYS A 21 2.74 0.86 29.88
C CYS A 21 1.76 -0.14 29.24
N GLY A 22 0.91 -0.73 30.09
CA GLY A 22 -0.12 -1.66 29.69
C GLY A 22 -1.19 -0.97 28.85
N SER A 23 -1.26 -1.35 27.57
CA SER A 23 -2.37 -1.04 26.67
C SER A 23 -3.33 -2.22 26.66
N GLN A 24 -4.41 -2.13 27.42
CA GLN A 24 -5.56 -3.01 27.19
C GLN A 24 -6.63 -2.21 26.44
N ARG A 25 -6.88 -2.62 25.19
CA ARG A 25 -8.22 -3.07 24.72
C ARG A 25 -8.33 -3.01 23.20
N TRP A 26 -8.05 -4.13 22.54
CA TRP A 26 -8.63 -4.47 21.22
C TRP A 26 -8.85 -5.98 20.99
N GLU A 27 -8.72 -6.84 22.01
CA GLU A 27 -8.77 -8.31 21.85
C GLU A 27 -10.15 -8.94 21.56
N ILE A 28 -11.21 -8.18 21.23
CA ILE A 28 -12.57 -8.76 21.08
C ILE A 28 -13.24 -8.44 19.72
N LEU A 29 -12.48 -8.19 18.65
CA LEU A 29 -13.07 -8.09 17.30
C LEU A 29 -12.15 -8.60 16.18
N ILE A 30 -11.26 -9.56 16.44
CA ILE A 30 -10.47 -10.22 15.37
C ILE A 30 -10.64 -11.74 15.48
N LEU A 31 -11.80 -12.25 15.06
CA LEU A 31 -11.98 -13.69 14.84
C LEU A 31 -12.58 -14.04 13.48
N HIS A 32 -12.75 -13.08 12.56
CA HIS A 32 -13.25 -13.36 11.21
C HIS A 32 -12.59 -12.48 10.13
N LEU A 33 -11.27 -12.39 10.06
CA LEU A 33 -10.62 -11.85 8.86
C LEU A 33 -9.24 -12.48 8.63
N SER A 34 -9.07 -13.00 7.43
CA SER A 34 -7.94 -13.77 6.90
C SER A 34 -6.57 -13.14 7.14
N GLN A 35 -5.60 -14.02 7.36
CA GLN A 35 -4.22 -13.84 7.85
C GLN A 35 -3.25 -12.95 7.02
N ALA A 36 -3.71 -12.06 6.14
CA ALA A 36 -2.83 -11.34 5.22
C ALA A 36 -2.50 -9.88 5.62
N GLU A 37 -3.11 -9.31 6.67
CA GLU A 37 -3.04 -7.85 6.89
C GLU A 37 -2.10 -7.37 7.99
N MET A 38 -1.36 -8.24 8.70
CA MET A 38 -0.49 -7.78 9.80
C MET A 38 0.94 -8.31 9.83
N ALA A 39 1.41 -8.98 8.78
CA ALA A 39 2.85 -9.20 8.59
C ALA A 39 3.35 -8.20 7.54
N ALA A 40 4.22 -7.26 7.95
CA ALA A 40 4.99 -6.51 6.97
C ALA A 40 5.73 -7.56 6.10
N PRO A 41 5.52 -7.60 4.76
CA PRO A 41 6.12 -8.62 3.93
C PRO A 41 7.63 -8.57 4.13
N ASN A 42 8.23 -9.73 4.38
CA ASN A 42 9.66 -9.82 4.56
C ASN A 42 10.37 -9.32 3.29
N SER A 43 11.64 -8.95 3.38
CA SER A 43 12.37 -8.36 2.26
C SER A 43 12.38 -9.26 1.01
N ALA A 44 12.37 -10.59 1.18
CA ALA A 44 12.35 -11.56 0.10
C ALA A 44 10.95 -11.66 -0.56
N GLU A 45 9.86 -11.66 0.22
CA GLU A 45 8.48 -11.64 -0.30
C GLU A 45 8.21 -10.37 -1.10
N ARG A 46 8.70 -9.23 -0.60
CA ARG A 46 8.63 -7.96 -1.32
C ARG A 46 9.38 -8.03 -2.65
N LYS A 47 10.58 -8.60 -2.65
CA LYS A 47 11.36 -8.78 -3.88
C LYS A 47 10.61 -9.68 -4.87
N ALA A 48 10.09 -10.83 -4.41
CA ALA A 48 9.33 -11.75 -5.26
C ALA A 48 8.08 -11.10 -5.87
N CYS A 49 7.36 -10.28 -5.11
CA CYS A 49 6.24 -9.50 -5.62
C CYS A 49 6.67 -8.51 -6.71
N TRP A 50 7.78 -7.79 -6.51
CA TRP A 50 8.30 -6.86 -7.52
C TRP A 50 8.80 -7.58 -8.78
N ASP A 51 9.45 -8.73 -8.63
CA ASP A 51 9.91 -9.54 -9.76
C ASP A 51 8.69 -10.05 -10.58
N ALA A 52 7.63 -10.51 -9.90
CA ALA A 52 6.39 -10.96 -10.55
C ALA A 52 5.66 -9.81 -11.27
N ARG A 53 5.65 -8.61 -10.66
CA ARG A 53 5.14 -7.38 -11.28
C ARG A 53 5.92 -7.09 -12.56
N ASP A 54 7.24 -7.08 -12.52
CA ASP A 54 8.03 -6.69 -13.68
C ASP A 54 7.85 -7.67 -14.86
N GLN A 55 7.68 -8.97 -14.58
CA GLN A 55 7.34 -9.98 -15.59
C GLN A 55 5.97 -9.73 -16.24
N LEU A 56 4.94 -9.51 -15.43
CA LEU A 56 3.61 -9.18 -15.93
C LEU A 56 3.63 -7.87 -16.73
N TRP A 57 4.43 -6.89 -16.29
CA TRP A 57 4.50 -5.60 -16.94
C TRP A 57 5.16 -5.70 -18.31
N LYS A 58 6.27 -6.42 -18.39
CA LYS A 58 6.93 -6.75 -19.65
C LYS A 58 5.99 -7.47 -20.61
N CYS A 59 5.29 -8.50 -20.15
CA CYS A 59 4.34 -9.21 -21.00
C CYS A 59 3.25 -8.28 -21.54
N LEU A 60 2.69 -7.40 -20.70
CA LEU A 60 1.65 -6.47 -21.13
C LEU A 60 2.19 -5.44 -22.13
N ASP A 61 3.42 -4.94 -21.96
CA ASP A 61 4.07 -4.05 -22.92
C ASP A 61 4.23 -4.74 -24.30
N ASP A 62 4.76 -5.97 -24.31
CA ASP A 62 4.95 -6.77 -25.52
C ASP A 62 3.63 -7.12 -26.23
N ASN A 63 2.52 -7.20 -25.49
CA ASN A 63 1.21 -7.63 -26.00
C ASN A 63 0.19 -6.49 -26.18
N ASN A 64 0.62 -5.22 -26.19
CA ASN A 64 -0.28 -4.05 -26.28
C ASN A 64 -1.40 -4.10 -25.21
N ASP A 65 -1.00 -4.39 -23.98
CA ASP A 65 -1.85 -4.46 -22.79
C ASP A 65 -2.95 -5.53 -22.80
N GLN A 66 -2.78 -6.58 -23.61
CA GLN A 66 -3.70 -7.70 -23.62
C GLN A 66 -3.49 -8.61 -22.40
N VAL A 67 -4.30 -8.37 -21.36
CA VAL A 67 -4.31 -9.16 -20.12
C VAL A 67 -4.51 -10.67 -20.37
N LYS A 68 -5.31 -11.03 -21.37
CA LYS A 68 -5.58 -12.43 -21.73
C LYS A 68 -4.30 -13.18 -22.12
N SER A 69 -3.41 -12.54 -22.86
CA SER A 69 -2.12 -13.12 -23.27
C SER A 69 -1.17 -13.30 -22.08
N CYS A 70 -1.33 -12.48 -21.05
CA CYS A 70 -0.48 -12.45 -19.86
C CYS A 70 -1.13 -13.06 -18.61
N GLN A 71 -2.21 -13.83 -18.77
CA GLN A 71 -3.02 -14.32 -17.66
C GLN A 71 -2.23 -15.19 -16.66
N ARG A 72 -1.22 -15.92 -17.15
CA ARG A 72 -0.28 -16.64 -16.28
C ARG A 72 0.44 -15.70 -15.31
N PHE A 73 1.06 -14.64 -15.85
CA PHE A 73 1.79 -13.66 -15.04
C PHE A 73 0.87 -12.84 -14.14
N MET A 74 -0.39 -12.62 -14.54
CA MET A 74 -1.44 -12.04 -13.68
C MET A 74 -1.67 -12.90 -12.44
N ASN A 75 -1.87 -14.20 -12.61
CA ASN A 75 -2.09 -15.10 -11.49
C ASN A 75 -0.85 -15.15 -10.56
N GLU A 76 0.35 -15.22 -11.14
CA GLU A 76 1.60 -15.19 -10.36
C GLU A 76 1.73 -13.89 -9.57
N PHE A 77 1.41 -12.74 -10.17
CA PHE A 77 1.42 -11.43 -9.52
C PHE A 77 0.41 -11.35 -8.37
N GLU A 78 -0.83 -11.78 -8.58
CA GLU A 78 -1.88 -11.79 -7.54
C GLU A 78 -1.56 -12.76 -6.39
N THR A 79 -0.87 -13.85 -6.67
CA THR A 79 -0.47 -14.84 -5.66
C THR A 79 0.75 -14.37 -4.85
N LYS A 80 1.70 -13.70 -5.48
CA LYS A 80 2.97 -13.26 -4.84
C LYS A 80 2.85 -11.92 -4.14
N CYS A 81 1.89 -11.09 -4.52
CA CYS A 81 1.72 -9.75 -3.98
C CYS A 81 0.50 -9.66 -3.05
N PRO A 82 0.59 -8.87 -1.96
CA PRO A 82 -0.59 -8.52 -1.17
C PRO A 82 -1.64 -7.82 -2.04
N ALA A 83 -2.93 -8.08 -1.79
CA ALA A 83 -4.04 -7.52 -2.56
C ALA A 83 -4.04 -5.98 -2.57
N GLN A 84 -3.64 -5.36 -1.46
CA GLN A 84 -3.48 -3.90 -1.37
C GLN A 84 -2.43 -3.37 -2.36
N TRP A 85 -1.33 -4.09 -2.53
CA TRP A 85 -0.25 -3.72 -3.45
C TRP A 85 -0.67 -3.92 -4.91
N VAL A 86 -1.34 -5.04 -5.22
CA VAL A 86 -1.92 -5.30 -6.55
C VAL A 86 -2.81 -4.14 -6.98
N LYS A 87 -3.74 -3.74 -6.11
CA LYS A 87 -4.64 -2.60 -6.36
C LYS A 87 -3.87 -1.29 -6.61
N TYR A 88 -2.85 -1.01 -5.79
CA TYR A 88 -2.02 0.18 -5.94
C TYR A 88 -1.25 0.18 -7.28
N PHE A 89 -0.61 -0.93 -7.64
CA PHE A 89 0.20 -1.03 -8.86
C PHE A 89 -0.66 -0.93 -10.13
N ASN A 90 -1.83 -1.58 -10.14
CA ASN A 90 -2.75 -1.48 -11.28
C ASN A 90 -3.19 -0.03 -11.51
N LYS A 91 -3.65 0.66 -10.45
CA LYS A 91 -4.02 2.08 -10.53
C LYS A 91 -2.87 2.97 -11.01
N ARG A 92 -1.65 2.71 -10.52
CA ARG A 92 -0.46 3.47 -10.94
C ARG A 92 -0.15 3.28 -12.41
N ARG A 93 -0.32 2.06 -12.95
CA ARG A 93 -0.11 1.78 -14.36
C ARG A 93 -1.12 2.50 -15.26
N ASP A 94 -2.41 2.43 -14.91
CA ASP A 94 -3.47 3.10 -15.67
C ASP A 94 -3.24 4.62 -15.70
N PHE A 95 -2.83 5.19 -14.56
CA PHE A 95 -2.47 6.59 -14.48
C PHE A 95 -1.29 6.97 -15.38
N LEU A 96 -0.24 6.14 -15.43
CA LEU A 96 0.92 6.39 -16.29
C LEU A 96 0.55 6.36 -17.77
N LYS A 97 -0.28 5.40 -18.19
CA LYS A 97 -0.78 5.33 -19.58
C LYS A 97 -1.69 6.49 -19.93
N TYR A 98 -2.58 6.88 -19.01
CA TYR A 98 -3.42 8.04 -19.21
C TYR A 98 -2.57 9.31 -19.39
N LYS A 99 -1.55 9.49 -18.54
CA LYS A 99 -0.61 10.61 -18.66
C LYS A 99 0.10 10.59 -20.01
N GLU A 100 0.59 9.43 -20.45
CA GLU A 100 1.23 9.27 -21.76
C GLU A 100 0.30 9.68 -22.90
N LYS A 101 -0.93 9.16 -22.94
CA LYS A 101 -1.94 9.51 -23.95
C LYS A 101 -2.22 11.00 -24.02
N ILE A 102 -2.38 11.66 -22.87
CA ILE A 102 -2.64 13.10 -22.82
C ILE A 102 -1.43 13.91 -23.32
N GLN A 103 -0.21 13.44 -23.07
CA GLN A 103 1.01 14.06 -23.57
C GLN A 103 1.18 13.87 -25.09
N THR A 104 0.83 12.70 -25.62
CA THR A 104 0.98 12.39 -27.06
C THR A 104 -0.15 12.95 -27.92
N GLU A 105 -1.40 12.92 -27.46
CA GLU A 105 -2.57 13.30 -28.27
C GLU A 105 -2.88 14.79 -28.21
N GLY A 106 -2.23 15.53 -27.29
CA GLY A 106 -2.50 16.94 -27.06
C GLY A 106 -3.86 17.15 -26.38
N PHE A 107 -3.89 18.00 -25.36
CA PHE A 107 -5.14 18.33 -24.67
C PHE A 107 -6.09 19.05 -25.63
N ARG A 108 -7.20 18.40 -26.02
CA ARG A 108 -8.32 19.07 -26.73
C ARG A 108 -9.37 19.50 -25.69
N PRO A 109 -9.39 20.77 -25.27
CA PRO A 109 -10.55 21.31 -24.57
C PRO A 109 -11.73 21.28 -25.55
N GLY A 110 -12.83 20.66 -25.12
CA GLY A 110 -14.12 20.74 -25.80
C GLY A 110 -14.76 22.10 -25.63
#